data_AF-A0A6S7KHF4-F1
#
_entry.id   AF-A0A6S7KHF4-F1
#
_cell.length_a   1.000
_cell.length_b   1.000
_cell.length_c   1.000
_cell.angle_alpha   90.00
_cell.angle_beta   90.00
_cell.angle_gamma   90.00
#
_symmetry.space_group_name_H-M   'P 1'
#
loop_
_entity.id
_entity.type
_entity.pdbx_description
1 polymer ?
#
loop_
_entity_poly.entity_id
_entity_poly.type
_entity_poly.pdbx_seq_one_letter_code
_entity_poly.pdbx_strand_id
1 'polypeptide(L)'
;KFVLAIWILAVCVALVDIYAPYSAVKENPRIWTKGERAVYGSLHWTIWSFSIIWLIFACHYNYAGPVKILLAAKFWIPLSRINYVAFIMHYTIIKIFAYNIEAPIHYTGFTLALLQEWALLREPIKYTLALWP
;
A
#
# COMPACT_ATOMS: atom_id res chain seq x y z
N LYS A 1 21.06 -17.31 15.18
CA LYS A 1 20.08 -17.30 16.30
C LYS A 1 19.30 -15.98 16.35
N PHE A 2 19.96 -14.82 16.49
CA PHE A 2 19.27 -13.50 16.48
C PHE A 2 18.48 -13.20 15.19
N VAL A 3 19.01 -13.55 14.01
CA VAL A 3 18.33 -13.34 12.73
C VAL A 3 16.95 -14.01 12.67
N LEU A 4 16.84 -15.25 13.18
CA LEU A 4 15.57 -15.97 13.23
C LEU A 4 14.56 -15.27 14.15
N ALA A 5 15.02 -14.75 15.29
CA ALA A 5 14.16 -14.00 16.21
C ALA A 5 13.60 -12.73 15.55
N ILE A 6 14.40 -12.02 14.77
CA ILE A 6 13.93 -10.81 14.05
C ILE A 6 12.97 -11.19 12.93
N TRP A 7 13.18 -12.31 12.23
CA TRP A 7 12.21 -12.83 11.26
C TRP A 7 10.86 -13.16 11.89
N ILE A 8 10.87 -13.87 13.02
CA ILE A 8 9.64 -14.19 13.76
C ILE A 8 8.96 -12.90 14.22
N LEU A 9 9.72 -11.96 14.79
CA LEU A 9 9.19 -10.67 15.22
C LEU A 9 8.57 -9.89 14.06
N ALA A 10 9.24 -9.78 12.92
CA ALA A 10 8.74 -9.08 11.75
C ALA A 10 7.44 -9.69 11.22
N VAL A 11 7.36 -11.03 11.17
CA VAL A 11 6.13 -11.73 10.75
C VAL A 11 5.02 -11.52 11.77
N CYS A 12 5.28 -11.65 13.07
CA CYS A 12 4.29 -11.40 14.11
C CYS A 12 3.75 -9.96 14.04
N VAL A 13 4.63 -8.98 13.87
CA VAL A 13 4.28 -7.57 13.77
C VAL A 13 3.43 -7.30 12.53
N ALA A 14 3.82 -7.83 11.36
CA ALA A 14 3.03 -7.72 10.13
C ALA A 14 1.66 -8.40 10.24
N LEU A 15 1.57 -9.56 10.89
CA LEU A 15 0.29 -10.25 11.09
C LEU A 15 -0.62 -9.48 12.05
N VAL A 16 -0.08 -8.94 13.14
CA VAL A 16 -0.86 -8.11 14.07
C VAL A 16 -1.45 -6.89 13.35
N ASP A 17 -0.65 -6.25 12.49
CA ASP A 17 -1.08 -5.11 11.69
C ASP A 17 -2.23 -5.47 10.74
N ILE A 18 -2.13 -6.60 10.03
CA ILE A 18 -3.17 -7.10 9.11
C ILE A 18 -4.45 -7.52 9.85
N TYR A 19 -4.33 -8.15 11.02
CA TYR A 19 -5.48 -8.66 11.78
C TYR A 19 -6.11 -7.62 12.71
N ALA A 20 -5.46 -6.50 12.99
CA ALA A 20 -6.02 -5.41 13.79
C ALA A 20 -7.42 -4.95 13.34
N PRO A 21 -7.69 -4.68 12.05
CA PRO A 21 -9.01 -4.24 11.57
C PRO A 21 -10.08 -5.34 11.60
N TYR A 22 -9.71 -6.61 11.79
CA TYR A 22 -10.66 -7.73 11.76
C TYR A 22 -11.81 -7.56 12.77
N SER A 23 -11.52 -6.98 13.94
CA SER A 23 -12.53 -6.72 14.98
C SER A 23 -13.60 -5.69 14.58
N ALA A 24 -13.32 -4.83 13.60
CA ALA A 24 -14.25 -3.83 13.08
C ALA A 24 -15.11 -4.35 11.92
N VAL A 25 -14.69 -5.40 11.23
CA VAL A 25 -15.33 -5.92 10.00
C VAL A 25 -16.20 -7.16 10.27
N LYS A 26 -16.07 -7.78 11.45
CA LYS A 26 -16.87 -8.96 11.83
C LYS A 26 -18.36 -8.63 11.93
N GLU A 27 -19.21 -9.65 11.69
CA GLU A 27 -20.68 -9.59 11.74
C GLU A 27 -21.26 -8.92 13.00
N ASN A 28 -20.60 -9.05 14.15
CA ASN A 28 -20.83 -8.25 15.35
C ASN A 28 -19.66 -7.29 15.58
N PRO A 29 -19.66 -6.09 14.98
CA PRO A 29 -18.50 -5.20 14.97
C PRO A 29 -18.30 -4.55 16.34
N ARG A 30 -17.06 -4.59 16.84
CA ARG A 30 -16.68 -3.80 18.01
C ARG A 30 -16.54 -2.34 17.58
N ILE A 31 -17.24 -1.43 18.25
CA ILE A 31 -17.07 0.00 18.01
C ILE A 31 -15.72 0.43 18.57
N TRP A 32 -14.79 0.81 17.68
CA TRP A 32 -13.49 1.32 18.09
C TRP A 32 -13.60 2.71 18.70
N THR A 33 -12.85 2.94 19.77
CA THR A 33 -12.68 4.28 20.34
C THR A 33 -11.93 5.19 19.36
N LYS A 34 -12.11 6.51 19.52
CA LYS A 34 -11.39 7.50 18.68
C LYS A 34 -9.87 7.33 18.78
N GLY A 35 -9.37 6.99 19.96
CA GLY A 35 -7.95 6.71 20.21
C GLY A 35 -7.44 5.52 19.41
N GLU A 36 -8.13 4.38 19.46
CA GLU A 36 -7.76 3.18 18.70
C GLU A 36 -7.71 3.44 17.19
N ARG A 37 -8.68 4.18 16.65
CA ARG A 37 -8.70 4.56 15.23
C ARG A 37 -7.52 5.46 14.84
N ALA A 38 -7.23 6.46 15.66
CA ALA A 38 -6.14 7.40 15.39
C ALA A 38 -4.76 6.72 15.46
N VAL A 39 -4.58 5.85 16.46
CA VAL A 39 -3.35 5.05 16.64
C VAL A 39 -3.17 4.10 15.46
N TYR A 40 -4.19 3.32 15.11
CA TYR A 40 -4.12 2.40 13.97
C TYR A 40 -3.87 3.13 12.65
N GLY A 41 -4.63 4.20 12.38
CA GLY A 41 -4.52 4.97 11.14
C GLY A 41 -3.13 5.57 10.90
N SER A 42 -2.41 5.92 11.97
CA SER A 42 -1.06 6.49 11.88
C SER A 42 0.04 5.43 11.94
N LEU A 43 -0.10 4.41 12.79
CA LEU A 43 0.97 3.44 13.05
C LEU A 43 1.01 2.31 12.03
N HIS A 44 -0.11 1.92 11.42
CA HIS A 44 -0.16 0.80 10.49
C HIS A 44 0.86 0.95 9.36
N TRP A 45 0.90 2.11 8.70
CA TRP A 45 1.85 2.40 7.63
C TRP A 45 3.31 2.33 8.09
N THR A 46 3.58 2.79 9.30
CA THR A 46 4.93 2.80 9.89
C THR A 46 5.37 1.39 10.24
N ILE A 47 4.50 0.60 10.88
CA ILE A 47 4.71 -0.79 11.25
C ILE A 47 4.95 -1.67 10.02
N TRP A 48 4.10 -1.51 9.00
CA TRP A 48 4.26 -2.17 7.72
C TRP A 48 5.61 -1.82 7.07
N SER A 49 5.97 -0.53 7.05
CA SER A 49 7.24 -0.06 6.48
C SER A 49 8.46 -0.65 7.20
N PHE A 50 8.46 -0.70 8.53
CA PHE A 50 9.55 -1.34 9.30
C PHE A 50 9.71 -2.82 8.95
N SER A 51 8.60 -3.53 8.75
CA SER A 51 8.61 -4.95 8.36
C SER A 51 9.26 -5.13 6.98
N ILE A 52 8.96 -4.24 6.03
CA ILE A 52 9.57 -4.24 4.69
C ILE A 52 11.04 -3.80 4.72
N ILE A 53 11.42 -2.82 5.55
CA ILE A 53 12.82 -2.40 5.70
C ILE A 53 13.68 -3.57 6.16
N TRP A 54 13.21 -4.34 7.14
CA TRP A 54 13.92 -5.55 7.57
C TRP A 54 14.05 -6.57 6.44
N LEU A 55 12.99 -6.78 5.64
CA LEU A 55 13.02 -7.67 4.49
C LEU A 55 14.10 -7.26 3.47
N ILE A 56 14.17 -5.97 3.14
CA ILE A 56 15.19 -5.42 2.22
C ILE A 56 16.60 -5.61 2.80
N PHE A 57 16.79 -5.31 4.09
CA PHE A 57 18.06 -5.51 4.77
C PHE A 57 18.48 -6.98 4.75
N ALA A 58 17.58 -7.90 5.07
CA ALA A 58 17.84 -9.33 5.02
C ALA A 58 18.23 -9.80 3.61
N CYS A 59 17.62 -9.24 2.57
CA CYS A 59 17.97 -9.51 1.17
C CYS A 59 19.38 -8.99 0.81
N HIS A 60 19.73 -7.78 1.26
CA HIS A 60 21.03 -7.16 0.98
C HIS A 60 22.19 -7.92 1.62
N TYR A 61 22.05 -8.30 2.90
CA TYR A 61 23.11 -9.00 3.65
C TYR A 61 23.09 -10.53 3.48
N ASN A 62 22.34 -11.05 2.49
CA ASN A 62 22.18 -12.49 2.22
C ASN A 62 21.62 -13.33 3.39
N TYR A 63 20.93 -12.70 4.34
CA TYR A 63 20.23 -13.38 5.44
C TYR A 63 18.82 -13.85 5.09
N ALA A 64 18.34 -13.56 3.87
CA ALA A 64 17.00 -13.90 3.40
C ALA A 64 16.86 -15.34 2.87
N GLY A 65 17.95 -16.05 2.58
CA GLY A 65 17.93 -17.44 2.12
C GLY A 65 16.93 -17.69 0.97
N PRO A 66 15.90 -18.55 1.15
CA PRO A 66 14.92 -18.88 0.11
C PRO A 66 14.03 -17.69 -0.29
N VAL A 67 13.80 -16.74 0.62
CA VAL A 67 12.97 -15.55 0.36
C VAL A 67 13.57 -14.70 -0.77
N LYS A 68 14.90 -14.65 -0.85
CA LYS A 68 15.61 -13.94 -1.94
C LYS A 68 15.31 -14.55 -3.31
N ILE A 69 15.28 -15.89 -3.39
CA ILE A 69 15.00 -16.61 -4.65
C ILE A 69 13.54 -16.38 -5.06
N LEU A 70 12.63 -16.45 -4.10
CA LEU A 70 11.22 -16.18 -4.32
C LEU A 70 11.02 -14.76 -4.82
N LEU A 71 11.59 -13.74 -4.17
CA LEU A 71 11.47 -12.33 -4.60
C LEU A 71 12.15 -12.04 -5.94
N ALA A 72 13.25 -12.72 -6.26
CA ALA A 72 13.95 -12.57 -7.53
C ALA A 72 13.31 -13.38 -8.69
N ALA A 73 12.25 -14.13 -8.43
CA ALA A 73 11.62 -14.97 -9.44
C ALA A 73 11.05 -14.12 -10.60
N LYS A 74 11.30 -14.56 -11.84
CA LYS A 74 10.75 -13.92 -13.06
C LYS A 74 9.21 -13.88 -13.08
N PHE A 75 8.56 -14.68 -12.23
CA PHE A 75 7.11 -14.67 -12.03
C PHE A 75 6.57 -13.28 -11.61
N TRP A 76 7.34 -12.48 -10.87
CA TRP A 76 6.90 -11.14 -10.45
C TRP A 76 6.87 -10.10 -11.58
N ILE A 77 7.57 -10.36 -12.68
CA ILE A 77 7.65 -9.43 -13.82
C ILE A 77 6.29 -9.22 -14.49
N PRO A 78 5.57 -10.25 -14.95
CA PRO A 78 4.23 -10.07 -15.53
C PRO A 78 3.23 -9.53 -14.52
N LEU A 79 3.31 -9.95 -13.24
CA LEU A 79 2.40 -9.49 -12.19
C LEU A 79 2.56 -7.98 -11.93
N SER A 80 3.80 -7.48 -11.90
CA SER A 80 4.09 -6.06 -11.75
C SER A 80 3.49 -5.22 -12.89
N ARG A 81 3.57 -5.72 -14.14
CA ARG A 81 2.97 -5.05 -15.31
C ARG A 81 1.45 -4.97 -15.21
N ILE A 82 0.79 -6.08 -14.83
CA ILE A 82 -0.67 -6.10 -14.67
C ILE A 82 -1.10 -5.15 -13.54
N ASN A 83 -0.39 -5.16 -12.41
CA ASN A 83 -0.69 -4.27 -11.30
C ASN A 83 -0.53 -2.79 -11.69
N TYR A 84 0.51 -2.47 -12.47
CA TYR A 84 0.71 -1.11 -13.00
C TYR A 84 -0.45 -0.65 -13.90
N VAL A 85 -0.88 -1.50 -14.84
CA VAL A 85 -2.02 -1.20 -15.71
C VAL A 85 -3.31 -1.08 -14.90
N ALA A 86 -3.56 -1.99 -13.97
CA ALA A 86 -4.73 -1.97 -13.10
C ALA A 86 -4.79 -0.70 -12.25
N PHE A 87 -3.65 -0.23 -11.73
CA PHE A 87 -3.54 1.02 -10.98
C PHE A 87 -3.94 2.24 -11.82
N ILE A 88 -3.42 2.34 -13.05
CA ILE A 88 -3.78 3.44 -13.98
C ILE A 88 -5.27 3.40 -14.32
N MET A 89 -5.81 2.21 -14.61
CA MET A 89 -7.22 2.02 -14.95
C MET A 89 -8.15 2.36 -13.79
N HIS A 90 -7.85 1.86 -12.58
CA HIS A 90 -8.63 2.13 -11.37
C HIS A 90 -8.81 3.63 -11.13
N TYR A 91 -7.71 4.38 -11.21
CA TYR A 91 -7.71 5.81 -10.97
C TYR A 91 -8.47 6.58 -12.06
N THR A 92 -8.36 6.14 -13.32
CA THR A 92 -9.13 6.68 -14.45
C THR A 92 -10.63 6.47 -14.27
N ILE A 93 -11.05 5.29 -13.81
CA ILE A 93 -12.45 4.95 -13.55
C ILE A 93 -13.01 5.81 -12.42
N ILE A 94 -12.30 5.96 -11.29
CA ILE A 94 -12.72 6.84 -10.18
C ILE A 94 -13.00 8.26 -10.69
N LYS A 95 -12.16 8.78 -11.58
CA LYS A 95 -12.35 10.10 -12.18
C LYS A 95 -13.62 10.21 -13.02
N ILE A 96 -13.85 9.23 -13.89
CA ILE A 96 -15.04 9.21 -14.73
C ILE A 96 -16.29 9.20 -13.83
N PHE A 97 -16.31 8.32 -12.81
CA PHE A 97 -17.39 8.32 -11.84
C PHE A 97 -17.53 9.66 -11.11
N ALA A 98 -16.44 10.27 -10.64
CA ALA A 98 -16.48 11.57 -9.97
C ALA A 98 -17.02 12.70 -10.87
N TYR A 99 -16.73 12.67 -12.17
CA TYR A 99 -17.27 13.65 -13.13
C TYR A 99 -18.76 13.41 -13.45
N ASN A 100 -19.21 12.15 -13.39
CA ASN A 100 -20.62 11.79 -13.59
C ASN A 100 -21.50 12.08 -12.36
N ILE A 101 -20.93 12.48 -11.22
CA ILE A 101 -21.71 12.88 -10.05
C ILE A 101 -22.22 14.31 -10.27
N GLU A 102 -23.52 14.45 -10.49
CA GLU A 102 -24.21 15.74 -10.70
C GLU A 102 -24.49 16.51 -9.38
N ALA A 103 -24.10 15.96 -8.23
CA ALA A 103 -24.23 16.62 -6.93
C ALA A 103 -23.06 17.60 -6.68
N PRO A 104 -23.29 18.76 -6.02
CA PRO A 104 -22.23 19.69 -5.71
C PRO A 104 -21.19 19.03 -4.80
N ILE A 105 -20.01 18.76 -5.35
CA ILE A 105 -18.85 18.35 -4.58
C ILE A 105 -18.45 19.48 -3.63
N HIS A 106 -18.64 19.25 -2.32
CA HIS A 106 -18.14 20.17 -1.31
C HIS A 106 -16.60 20.18 -1.37
N TYR A 107 -16.02 21.29 -1.82
CA TYR A 107 -14.57 21.52 -1.85
C TYR A 107 -14.00 21.55 -0.43
N THR A 108 -13.77 20.36 0.12
CA THR A 108 -13.06 20.13 1.38
C THR A 108 -11.58 19.90 1.06
N GLY A 109 -10.69 20.10 2.05
CA GLY A 109 -9.25 19.88 1.87
C GLY A 109 -8.90 18.51 1.29
N PHE A 110 -9.71 17.49 1.58
CA PHE A 110 -9.60 16.15 1.01
C PHE A 110 -9.89 16.09 -0.50
N THR A 111 -11.00 16.70 -0.95
CA THR A 111 -11.32 16.78 -2.40
C THR A 111 -10.30 17.59 -3.19
N LEU A 112 -9.73 18.63 -2.58
CA LEU A 112 -8.67 19.43 -3.20
C LEU A 112 -7.33 18.68 -3.25
N ALA A 113 -6.97 17.94 -2.20
CA ALA A 113 -5.78 17.09 -2.19
C ALA A 113 -5.85 16.00 -3.28
N LEU A 114 -7.00 15.35 -3.42
CA LEU A 114 -7.23 14.38 -4.50
C LEU A 114 -7.07 15.01 -5.88
N LEU A 115 -7.50 16.26 -6.09
CA LEU A 115 -7.31 16.97 -7.36
C LEU A 115 -5.85 17.43 -7.59
N GLN A 116 -5.13 17.82 -6.53
CA GLN A 116 -3.73 18.29 -6.58
C GLN A 116 -2.75 17.15 -6.92
N GLU A 117 -2.96 15.95 -6.37
CA GLU A 117 -2.10 14.78 -6.62
C GLU A 117 -2.09 14.37 -8.10
N TRP A 118 -3.21 14.55 -8.82
CA TRP A 118 -3.28 14.34 -10.27
C TRP A 118 -2.42 15.31 -11.08
N ALA A 119 -2.33 16.57 -10.66
CA ALA A 119 -1.51 17.56 -11.36
C ALA A 119 -0.03 17.17 -11.28
N LEU A 120 0.40 16.64 -10.13
CA LEU A 120 1.77 16.17 -9.90
C LEU A 120 2.07 14.86 -10.65
N LEU A 121 1.09 13.96 -10.81
CA LEU A 121 1.26 12.69 -11.51
C LEU A 121 1.14 12.82 -13.05
N ARG A 122 0.50 13.88 -13.57
CA ARG A 122 0.30 14.09 -15.02
C ARG A 122 1.61 14.15 -15.79
N GLU A 123 2.61 14.82 -15.25
CA GLU A 123 3.92 14.97 -15.88
C GLU A 123 4.73 13.66 -15.92
N PRO A 124 4.97 12.95 -14.79
CA PRO A 124 5.70 11.68 -14.80
C PRO A 124 5.02 10.58 -15.63
N ILE A 125 3.68 10.56 -15.75
CA ILE A 125 2.97 9.61 -16.64
C ILE A 125 3.29 9.87 -18.10
N LYS A 126 3.36 11.14 -18.53
CA LYS A 126 3.78 11.48 -19.90
C LYS A 126 5.23 11.05 -20.16
N TYR A 127 6.12 11.28 -19.20
CA TYR A 127 7.52 10.89 -19.34
C TYR A 127 7.72 9.36 -19.34
N THR A 128 6.95 8.61 -18.54
CA THR A 128 7.00 7.13 -18.55
C THR A 128 6.40 6.53 -19.81
N LEU A 129 5.34 7.12 -20.37
CA LEU A 129 4.80 6.72 -21.68
C LEU A 129 5.74 7.10 -22.84
N ALA A 130 6.46 8.22 -22.75
CA ALA A 130 7.41 8.67 -23.77
C ALA A 130 8.74 7.88 -23.78
N LEU A 131 9.09 7.27 -22.65
CA LEU A 131 10.29 6.41 -22.50
C LEU A 131 9.98 4.91 -22.70
N TRP A 132 8.73 4.56 -23.00
CA TRP A 132 8.34 3.20 -23.33
C TRP A 132 8.67 2.91 -24.80
N PRO A 133 9.55 1.93 -25.12
CA PRO A 133 9.82 1.53 -26.49
C PRO A 133 8.61 0.84 -27.15
#